data_AF-A0A935F8I7-F1
#
_entry.id   AF-A0A935F8I7-F1
#
_cell.length_a   1.000
_cell.length_b   1.000
_cell.length_c   1.000
_cell.angle_alpha   90.00
_cell.angle_beta   90.00
_cell.angle_gamma   90.00
#
_symmetry.space_group_name_H-M   'P 1'
#
loop_
_entity.id
_entity.type
_entity.pdbx_description
1 polymer ?
#
loop_
_entity_poly.entity_id
_entity_poly.type
_entity_poly.pdbx_seq_one_letter_code
_entity_poly.pdbx_strand_id
1 'polypeptide(L)'
;MISHIMNRIRLLTLLLFSGTLAGQAQQQYHYIFKIGEDSIALQHYTREKTIVEGEIISRFPRVMLTTFRYTLNPNGFIQKFEYRSSYPGVSDAIMERQVAIEDTIVSQEMKRSGKRDSIFSGTFIVQRGAVPSMDNDVSLFEQMLRQALKEGKDSIMIQRFTNQPSKSYIKKVKDGEFETKVFFFPVRIRVNNNGHLSEVDATATTIKTIATAIAPFNFIELAGIWTEKEKKEGRAGLLSPSDTVRAVIKGNEMQITFGRPQKRGREIFGNVVPWNQLWRLGSNFATHLTLSKEIQCGDKTIPAGRYTIWMVPGQEKAILIINKAINIFGTQYDRSKDLLQLPMKTSRLSAPVEKLSFLLRENETGGELVVQWDDYSFSLDFR
;
A
#
# COMPACT_ATOMS: atom_id res chain seq x y z
N MET A 1 33.96 -19.51 24.70
CA MET A 1 34.07 -18.77 23.42
C MET A 1 32.82 -17.92 23.24
N ILE A 2 32.57 -17.05 24.24
CA ILE A 2 31.42 -16.17 24.39
C ILE A 2 32.00 -14.91 25.03
N SER A 3 32.26 -13.88 24.22
CA SER A 3 32.27 -12.45 24.56
C SER A 3 32.83 -11.71 23.33
N HIS A 4 32.53 -10.42 23.22
CA HIS A 4 33.01 -9.48 22.19
C HIS A 4 32.16 -9.34 20.91
N ILE A 5 30.90 -8.95 21.03
CA ILE A 5 30.32 -7.89 20.17
C ILE A 5 29.28 -7.09 20.99
N MET A 6 29.75 -6.25 21.90
CA MET A 6 28.95 -5.15 22.48
C MET A 6 29.91 -4.01 22.78
N ASN A 7 30.05 -3.07 21.83
CA ASN A 7 30.33 -1.66 22.09
C ASN A 7 30.59 -0.93 20.78
N ARG A 8 29.59 -0.15 20.33
CA ARG A 8 29.72 1.17 19.69
C ARG A 8 28.35 1.62 19.18
N ILE A 9 27.49 2.06 20.10
CA ILE A 9 26.40 2.99 19.78
C ILE A 9 26.72 4.25 20.60
N ARG A 10 27.19 5.29 19.91
CA ARG A 10 27.46 6.60 20.49
C ARG A 10 26.14 7.38 20.62
N LEU A 11 25.91 7.86 21.85
CA LEU A 11 25.09 9.01 22.25
C LEU A 11 23.69 9.14 21.62
N LEU A 12 22.69 8.57 22.30
CA LEU A 12 21.37 9.18 22.39
C LEU A 12 21.42 10.19 23.55
N THR A 13 21.11 11.46 23.28
CA THR A 13 20.89 12.44 24.34
C THR A 13 19.59 12.10 25.05
N LEU A 14 19.68 11.40 26.19
CA LEU A 14 18.60 11.28 27.16
C LEU A 14 18.44 12.66 27.83
N LEU A 15 17.40 13.40 27.47
CA LEU A 15 16.93 14.52 28.28
C LEU A 15 15.96 13.96 29.32
N LEU A 16 16.50 13.63 30.50
CA LEU A 16 15.72 13.46 31.72
C LEU A 16 15.25 14.85 32.17
N PHE A 17 13.99 15.19 31.89
CA PHE A 17 13.33 16.27 32.61
C PHE A 17 12.76 15.72 33.92
N SER A 18 13.53 15.87 34.99
CA SER A 18 13.01 15.93 36.35
C SER A 18 12.37 17.30 36.54
N GLY A 19 11.06 17.38 36.29
CA GLY A 19 10.24 18.54 36.56
C GLY A 19 8.83 18.09 36.91
N THR A 20 8.53 18.01 38.21
CA THR A 20 7.18 17.83 38.73
C THR A 20 6.36 19.09 38.46
N LEU A 21 5.77 19.15 37.27
CA LEU A 21 4.57 19.92 36.97
C LEU A 21 3.50 18.88 36.67
N ALA A 22 2.31 19.03 37.25
CA ALA A 22 1.15 18.17 37.03
C ALA A 22 0.78 18.16 35.53
N GLY A 23 1.43 17.27 34.77
CA GLY A 23 1.31 17.17 33.33
C GLY A 23 0.08 16.35 32.97
N GLN A 24 -0.80 16.91 32.16
CA GLN A 24 -1.88 16.16 31.52
C GLN A 24 -1.31 14.86 30.93
N ALA A 25 -1.95 13.73 31.24
CA ALA A 25 -1.48 12.42 30.83
C ALA A 25 -1.23 12.38 29.31
N GLN A 26 0.02 12.17 28.92
CA GLN A 26 0.44 11.96 27.54
C GLN A 26 -0.31 10.74 27.00
N GLN A 27 -1.17 10.93 26.00
CA GLN A 27 -1.92 9.83 25.41
C GLN A 27 -1.00 9.04 24.49
N GLN A 28 -0.91 7.73 24.71
CA GLN A 28 -0.09 6.83 23.90
C GLN A 28 -0.98 5.91 23.08
N TYR A 29 -0.62 5.72 21.82
CA TYR A 29 -1.37 4.92 20.87
C TYR A 29 -0.45 3.97 20.13
N HIS A 30 -0.95 2.77 19.85
CA HIS A 30 -0.20 1.67 19.26
C HIS A 30 -1.05 0.99 18.20
N TYR A 31 -0.49 0.78 17.01
CA TYR A 31 -1.21 0.21 15.87
C TYR A 31 -0.35 -0.83 15.16
N ILE A 32 -1.04 -1.86 14.65
CA ILE A 32 -0.48 -2.82 13.71
C ILE A 32 -1.14 -2.66 12.36
N PHE A 33 -0.32 -2.61 11.31
CA PHE A 33 -0.77 -2.59 9.93
C PHE A 33 -0.63 -3.98 9.35
N LYS A 34 -1.71 -4.52 8.82
CA LYS A 34 -1.75 -5.83 8.19
C LYS A 34 -2.25 -5.78 6.76
N ILE A 35 -1.80 -6.73 5.95
CA ILE A 35 -2.41 -7.11 4.67
C ILE A 35 -2.78 -8.58 4.75
N GLY A 36 -4.08 -8.85 4.92
CA GLY A 36 -4.51 -10.17 5.34
C GLY A 36 -3.91 -10.51 6.71
N GLU A 37 -3.21 -11.63 6.79
CA GLU A 37 -2.59 -12.11 8.02
C GLU A 37 -1.20 -11.51 8.30
N ASP A 38 -0.55 -10.95 7.27
CA ASP A 38 0.81 -10.44 7.37
C ASP A 38 0.85 -9.06 8.00
N SER A 39 1.59 -8.93 9.11
CA SER A 39 2.00 -7.64 9.66
C SER A 39 3.06 -6.99 8.77
N ILE A 40 2.77 -5.77 8.30
CA ILE A 40 3.65 -5.01 7.39
C ILE A 40 4.30 -3.82 8.07
N ALA A 41 3.66 -3.26 9.10
CA ALA A 41 4.20 -2.17 9.87
C ALA A 41 3.59 -2.15 11.27
N LEU A 42 4.29 -1.47 12.18
CA LEU A 42 3.81 -1.12 13.50
C LEU A 42 4.03 0.38 13.67
N GLN A 43 3.09 1.03 14.34
CA GLN A 43 3.21 2.43 14.72
C GLN A 43 2.96 2.56 16.21
N HIS A 44 3.74 3.41 16.85
CA HIS A 44 3.32 4.02 18.10
C HIS A 44 3.48 5.53 18.00
N TYR A 45 2.62 6.26 18.69
CA TYR A 45 2.77 7.70 18.81
C TYR A 45 2.18 8.20 20.11
N THR A 46 2.67 9.36 20.51
CA THR A 46 2.14 10.10 21.64
C THR A 46 1.49 11.38 21.16
N ARG A 47 0.46 11.81 21.87
CA ARG A 47 -0.23 13.07 21.61
C ARG A 47 -0.31 13.88 22.90
N GLU A 48 0.18 15.10 22.79
CA GLU A 48 -0.04 16.18 23.73
C GLU A 48 -1.02 17.20 23.13
N LYS A 49 -1.20 18.35 23.78
CA LYS A 49 -2.15 19.38 23.35
C LYS A 49 -1.82 19.93 21.96
N THR A 50 -0.55 20.20 21.68
CA THR A 50 -0.09 20.86 20.44
C THR A 50 0.98 20.07 19.71
N ILE A 51 1.41 18.92 20.22
CA ILE A 51 2.48 18.11 19.65
C ILE A 51 1.98 16.68 19.51
N VAL A 52 2.26 16.08 18.35
CA VAL A 52 2.14 14.64 18.14
C VAL A 52 3.46 14.15 17.57
N GLU A 53 4.00 13.09 18.15
CA GLU A 53 5.25 12.49 17.70
C GLU A 53 5.24 10.99 17.92
N GLY A 54 5.94 10.26 17.07
CA GLY A 54 5.93 8.81 17.12
C GLY A 54 6.91 8.18 16.16
N GLU A 55 6.84 6.86 16.13
CA GLU A 55 7.70 6.04 15.31
C GLU A 55 6.87 4.98 14.57
N ILE A 56 7.32 4.67 13.36
CA ILE A 56 6.78 3.62 12.51
C ILE A 56 7.94 2.71 12.16
N ILE A 57 7.74 1.40 12.34
CA ILE A 57 8.59 0.39 11.74
C ILE A 57 7.82 -0.29 10.64
N SER A 58 8.36 -0.27 9.42
CA SER A 58 7.84 -1.03 8.29
C SER A 58 8.76 -2.20 7.97
N ARG A 59 8.19 -3.34 7.56
CA ARG A 59 8.93 -4.55 7.17
C ARG A 59 9.16 -4.67 5.66
N PHE A 60 8.39 -3.96 4.85
CA PHE A 60 8.40 -4.08 3.39
C PHE A 60 8.81 -2.74 2.73
N PRO A 61 9.69 -2.75 1.71
CA PRO A 61 10.37 -3.92 1.14
C PRO A 61 11.50 -4.47 2.00
N ARG A 62 11.87 -3.72 3.03
CA ARG A 62 12.86 -4.08 4.04
C ARG A 62 12.58 -3.31 5.31
N VAL A 63 13.21 -3.71 6.41
CA VAL A 63 13.03 -3.05 7.70
C VAL A 63 13.48 -1.59 7.61
N MET A 64 12.58 -0.67 7.94
CA MET A 64 12.82 0.76 7.94
C MET A 64 12.17 1.36 9.18
N LEU A 65 12.92 2.22 9.86
CA LEU A 65 12.47 2.99 11.00
C LEU A 65 12.15 4.40 10.51
N THR A 66 10.98 4.91 10.88
CA THR A 66 10.57 6.28 10.58
C THR A 66 10.14 6.97 11.85
N THR A 67 10.82 8.06 12.21
CA THR A 67 10.37 8.96 13.28
C THR A 67 9.63 10.12 12.65
N PHE A 68 8.54 10.56 13.28
CA PHE A 68 7.76 11.69 12.80
C PHE A 68 7.31 12.58 13.94
N ARG A 69 7.04 13.84 13.60
CA ARG A 69 6.50 14.84 14.51
C ARG A 69 5.65 15.85 13.75
N TYR A 70 4.52 16.26 14.32
CA TYR A 70 3.82 17.46 13.89
C TYR A 70 3.38 18.33 15.06
N THR A 71 3.33 19.63 14.80
CA THR A 71 2.80 20.63 15.74
C THR A 71 1.47 21.18 15.23
N LEU A 72 0.60 21.50 16.18
CA LEU A 72 -0.72 22.07 15.94
C LEU A 72 -0.72 23.55 16.35
N ASN A 73 -1.34 24.39 15.52
CA ASN A 73 -1.66 25.76 15.88
C ASN A 73 -2.82 25.80 16.91
N PRO A 74 -3.17 26.97 17.48
CA PRO A 74 -4.27 27.09 18.45
C PRO A 74 -5.65 26.64 17.93
N ASN A 75 -5.86 26.67 16.61
CA ASN A 75 -7.09 26.18 15.98
C ASN A 75 -7.12 24.65 15.86
N GLY A 76 -6.01 23.98 16.16
CA GLY A 76 -5.85 22.53 16.09
C GLY A 76 -5.46 22.04 14.69
N PHE A 77 -4.98 22.91 13.80
CA PHE A 77 -4.48 22.51 12.47
C PHE A 77 -2.97 22.30 12.50
N ILE A 78 -2.48 21.38 11.66
CA ILE A 78 -1.03 21.14 11.51
C ILE A 78 -0.35 22.41 10.99
N GLN A 79 0.70 22.84 11.68
CA GLN A 79 1.55 23.97 11.31
C GLN A 79 2.93 23.52 10.84
N LYS A 80 3.47 22.47 11.46
CA LYS A 80 4.73 21.85 11.06
C LYS A 80 4.56 20.34 11.04
N PHE A 81 5.11 19.66 10.04
CA PHE A 81 5.21 18.21 10.00
C PHE A 81 6.60 17.81 9.50
N GLU A 82 7.25 16.89 10.19
CA GLU A 82 8.55 16.38 9.81
C GLU A 82 8.62 14.87 10.02
N TYR A 83 9.32 14.18 9.13
CA TYR A 83 9.70 12.80 9.37
C TYR A 83 11.10 12.51 8.84
N ARG A 84 11.70 11.48 9.42
CA ARG A 84 12.99 10.92 8.99
C ARG A 84 12.89 9.42 8.95
N SER A 85 13.34 8.82 7.86
CA SER A 85 13.42 7.37 7.71
C SER A 85 14.87 6.93 7.57
N SER A 86 15.23 5.85 8.26
CA SER A 86 16.54 5.20 8.18
C SER A 86 16.40 3.69 8.18
N TYR A 87 17.47 3.00 7.77
CA TYR A 87 17.59 1.57 8.02
C TYR A 87 18.08 1.33 9.45
N PRO A 88 17.65 0.26 10.13
CA PRO A 88 18.18 -0.11 11.44
C PRO A 88 19.71 -0.16 11.44
N GLY A 89 20.34 0.51 12.41
CA GLY A 89 21.80 0.59 12.53
C GLY A 89 22.50 1.58 11.59
N VAL A 90 21.76 2.30 10.74
CA VAL A 90 22.30 3.38 9.89
C VAL A 90 21.88 4.72 10.48
N SER A 91 22.87 5.57 10.82
CA SER A 91 22.61 6.90 11.39
C SER A 91 22.00 7.87 10.40
N ASP A 92 22.42 7.77 9.14
CA ASP A 92 22.02 8.72 8.11
C ASP A 92 20.61 8.40 7.61
N ALA A 93 19.78 9.43 7.54
CA ALA A 93 18.45 9.30 7.00
C ALA A 93 18.51 9.05 5.48
N ILE A 94 17.78 8.03 5.04
CA ILE A 94 17.60 7.75 3.60
C ILE A 94 16.47 8.60 3.02
N MET A 95 15.56 9.07 3.87
CA MET A 95 14.50 10.01 3.51
C MET A 95 14.26 10.98 4.65
N GLU A 96 14.11 12.25 4.32
CA GLU A 96 13.71 13.28 5.27
C GLU A 96 12.68 14.17 4.59
N ARG A 97 11.60 14.49 5.30
CA ARG A 97 10.63 15.47 4.83
C ARG A 97 10.37 16.50 5.91
N GLN A 98 10.30 17.76 5.52
CA GLN A 98 9.91 18.87 6.36
C GLN A 98 8.82 19.64 5.66
N VAL A 99 7.78 20.01 6.39
CA VAL A 99 6.60 20.71 5.91
C VAL A 99 6.27 21.81 6.91
N ALA A 100 6.13 23.04 6.41
CA ALA A 100 5.54 24.16 7.12
C ALA A 100 4.23 24.55 6.43
N ILE A 101 3.19 24.84 7.22
CA ILE A 101 1.87 25.26 6.75
C ILE A 101 1.55 26.60 7.39
N GLU A 102 1.53 27.65 6.58
CA GLU A 102 1.17 29.01 6.96
C GLU A 102 -0.18 29.37 6.33
N ASP A 103 -1.24 29.26 7.13
CA ASP A 103 -2.64 29.34 6.71
C ASP A 103 -3.00 28.36 5.56
N THR A 104 -2.87 28.82 4.31
CA THR A 104 -3.16 28.05 3.09
C THR A 104 -1.90 27.75 2.27
N ILE A 105 -0.72 28.18 2.72
CA ILE A 105 0.53 28.00 1.99
C ILE A 105 1.32 26.86 2.64
N VAL A 106 1.61 25.83 1.84
CA VAL A 106 2.54 24.77 2.24
C VAL A 106 3.90 25.05 1.64
N SER A 107 4.93 25.06 2.46
CA SER A 107 6.34 25.03 2.04
C SER A 107 6.96 23.72 2.52
N GLN A 108 7.47 22.91 1.60
CA GLN A 108 8.04 21.61 1.95
C GLN A 108 9.38 21.33 1.28
N GLU A 109 10.20 20.57 1.97
CA GLU A 109 11.45 20.00 1.48
C GLU A 109 11.45 18.50 1.70
N MET A 110 11.84 17.76 0.66
CA MET A 110 12.11 16.33 0.70
C MET A 110 13.58 16.12 0.35
N LYS A 111 14.28 15.32 1.15
CA LYS A 111 15.63 14.83 0.88
C LYS A 111 15.62 13.32 0.78
N ARG A 112 16.39 12.79 -0.18
CA ARG A 112 16.68 11.35 -0.32
C ARG A 112 18.18 11.15 -0.25
N SER A 113 18.64 10.41 0.75
CA SER A 113 20.06 10.19 1.03
C SER A 113 20.85 11.51 1.04
N GLY A 114 20.34 12.51 1.78
CA GLY A 114 20.91 13.86 1.89
C GLY A 114 20.72 14.77 0.68
N LYS A 115 20.25 14.28 -0.47
CA LYS A 115 20.04 15.09 -1.69
C LYS A 115 18.61 15.59 -1.77
N ARG A 116 18.43 16.88 -2.09
CA ARG A 116 17.11 17.48 -2.30
C ARG A 116 16.40 16.79 -3.47
N ASP A 117 15.17 16.35 -3.23
CA ASP A 117 14.26 15.85 -4.25
C ASP A 117 13.40 17.02 -4.76
N SER A 118 13.74 17.54 -5.95
CA SER A 118 13.07 18.70 -6.53
C SER A 118 11.60 18.45 -6.89
N ILE A 119 11.20 17.19 -7.12
CA ILE A 119 9.80 16.84 -7.47
C ILE A 119 8.90 16.96 -6.24
N PHE A 120 9.46 16.68 -5.06
CA PHE A 120 8.73 16.69 -3.79
C PHE A 120 9.08 17.90 -2.91
N SER A 121 9.84 18.86 -3.41
CA SER A 121 10.24 20.06 -2.67
C SER A 121 9.77 21.33 -3.37
N GLY A 122 9.03 22.18 -2.66
CA GLY A 122 8.49 23.42 -3.20
C GLY A 122 7.36 23.97 -2.36
N THR A 123 6.65 24.93 -2.94
CA THR A 123 5.54 25.63 -2.30
C THR A 123 4.26 25.48 -3.13
N PHE A 124 3.14 25.24 -2.46
CA PHE A 124 1.82 25.15 -3.11
C PHE A 124 0.70 25.54 -2.14
N ILE A 125 -0.49 25.80 -2.70
CA ILE A 125 -1.66 26.24 -1.93
C ILE A 125 -2.52 25.03 -1.56
N VAL A 126 -3.03 25.04 -0.34
CA VAL A 126 -3.98 24.06 0.20
C VAL A 126 -5.16 24.78 0.85
N GLN A 127 -6.25 24.05 1.11
CA GLN A 127 -7.32 24.52 1.98
C GLN A 127 -6.85 24.58 3.43
N ARG A 128 -7.38 25.54 4.19
CA ARG A 128 -7.15 25.63 5.64
C ARG A 128 -7.49 24.29 6.31
N GLY A 129 -6.60 23.82 7.18
CA GLY A 129 -6.75 22.53 7.86
C GLY A 129 -6.36 21.31 7.02
N ALA A 130 -5.69 21.49 5.89
CA ALA A 130 -5.13 20.38 5.12
C ALA A 130 -4.12 19.57 5.93
N VAL A 131 -4.07 18.26 5.66
CA VAL A 131 -3.27 17.29 6.41
C VAL A 131 -2.24 16.65 5.46
N PRO A 132 -0.94 16.60 5.82
CA PRO A 132 0.05 15.89 5.02
C PRO A 132 -0.29 14.39 4.95
N SER A 133 0.27 13.69 3.97
CA SER A 133 0.19 12.23 3.87
C SER A 133 1.55 11.60 4.12
N MET A 134 1.55 10.49 4.85
CA MET A 134 2.69 9.59 5.06
C MET A 134 2.17 8.16 5.11
N ASP A 135 2.94 7.23 4.55
CA ASP A 135 2.57 5.81 4.55
C ASP A 135 2.59 5.24 5.97
N ASN A 136 1.65 4.34 6.26
CA ASN A 136 1.52 3.66 7.56
C ASN A 136 1.42 4.62 8.76
N ASP A 137 0.78 5.77 8.59
CA ASP A 137 0.54 6.73 9.68
C ASP A 137 -0.97 6.93 9.93
N VAL A 138 -1.48 6.33 11.00
CA VAL A 138 -2.88 6.53 11.42
C VAL A 138 -3.09 7.83 12.19
N SER A 139 -2.05 8.45 12.74
CA SER A 139 -2.16 9.68 13.53
C SER A 139 -2.65 10.86 12.68
N LEU A 140 -2.38 10.84 11.38
CA LEU A 140 -2.90 11.83 10.43
C LEU A 140 -4.39 11.63 10.14
N PHE A 141 -4.88 10.39 10.15
CA PHE A 141 -6.32 10.10 10.06
C PHE A 141 -7.05 10.49 11.37
N GLU A 142 -6.45 10.21 12.52
CA GLU A 142 -6.92 10.69 13.84
C GLU A 142 -7.01 12.23 13.84
N GLN A 143 -6.01 12.93 13.30
CA GLN A 143 -6.01 14.38 13.21
C GLN A 143 -7.15 14.91 12.30
N MET A 144 -7.37 14.28 11.14
CA MET A 144 -8.51 14.60 10.28
C MET A 144 -9.85 14.40 11.01
N LEU A 145 -9.99 13.27 11.72
CA LEU A 145 -11.20 12.96 12.49
C LEU A 145 -11.44 14.00 13.59
N ARG A 146 -10.41 14.39 14.34
CA ARG A 146 -10.54 15.42 15.40
C ARG A 146 -10.95 16.78 14.85
N GLN A 147 -10.44 17.17 13.68
CA GLN A 147 -10.90 18.36 12.97
C GLN A 147 -12.39 18.26 12.63
N ALA A 148 -12.86 17.10 12.17
CA ALA A 148 -14.26 16.86 11.84
C ALA A 148 -15.18 16.90 13.07
N LEU A 149 -14.78 16.23 14.15
CA LEU A 149 -15.53 16.20 15.40
C LEU A 149 -15.65 17.59 16.03
N LYS A 150 -14.61 18.43 15.91
CA LYS A 150 -14.64 19.83 16.39
C LYS A 150 -15.65 20.70 15.63
N GLU A 151 -15.84 20.46 14.33
CA GLU A 151 -16.83 21.17 13.51
C GLU A 151 -18.27 20.73 13.80
N GLY A 152 -18.47 19.53 14.37
CA GLY A 152 -19.80 19.00 14.71
C GLY A 152 -20.68 18.66 13.50
N LYS A 153 -20.11 18.58 12.29
CA LYS A 153 -20.83 18.29 11.05
C LYS A 153 -20.68 16.82 10.67
N ASP A 154 -21.74 16.24 10.08
CA ASP A 154 -21.69 14.87 9.55
C ASP A 154 -20.73 14.70 8.38
N SER A 155 -20.37 15.79 7.69
CA SER A 155 -19.33 15.76 6.67
C SER A 155 -18.56 17.05 6.60
N ILE A 156 -17.23 16.94 6.53
CA ILE A 156 -16.34 18.07 6.25
C ILE A 156 -15.31 17.71 5.18
N MET A 157 -15.00 18.68 4.34
CA MET A 157 -13.90 18.57 3.39
C MET A 157 -12.57 18.81 4.11
N ILE A 158 -11.60 17.92 3.88
CA ILE A 158 -10.24 18.07 4.39
C ILE A 158 -9.30 17.65 3.27
N GLN A 159 -8.47 18.57 2.78
CA GLN A 159 -7.48 18.22 1.79
C GLN A 159 -6.35 17.39 2.40
N ARG A 160 -5.85 16.44 1.61
CA ARG A 160 -4.62 15.71 1.91
C ARG A 160 -3.55 16.06 0.89
N PHE A 161 -2.28 16.05 1.27
CA PHE A 161 -1.21 16.34 0.32
C PHE A 161 0.08 15.55 0.54
N THR A 162 0.79 15.27 -0.57
CA THR A 162 2.16 14.72 -0.57
C THR A 162 3.11 15.72 -1.24
N ASN A 163 2.86 16.06 -2.51
CA ASN A 163 3.55 17.13 -3.24
C ASN A 163 2.57 18.08 -3.96
N GLN A 164 1.30 17.73 -3.95
CA GLN A 164 0.18 18.54 -4.43
C GLN A 164 -1.06 18.19 -3.60
N PRO A 165 -2.03 19.12 -3.48
CA PRO A 165 -3.27 18.83 -2.79
C PRO A 165 -4.12 17.79 -3.53
N SER A 166 -4.83 16.98 -2.76
CA SER A 166 -5.84 16.04 -3.20
C SER A 166 -7.11 16.25 -2.40
N LYS A 167 -8.26 16.09 -3.05
CA LYS A 167 -9.56 16.18 -2.38
C LYS A 167 -9.75 14.97 -1.47
N SER A 168 -10.10 15.22 -0.22
CA SER A 168 -10.53 14.21 0.74
C SER A 168 -11.56 14.83 1.69
N TYR A 169 -12.10 14.02 2.60
CA TYR A 169 -13.13 14.42 3.55
C TYR A 169 -13.10 13.54 4.79
N ILE A 170 -13.86 13.92 5.79
CA ILE A 170 -14.38 13.01 6.81
C ILE A 170 -15.90 13.06 6.71
N LYS A 171 -16.53 11.89 6.61
CA LYS A 171 -17.99 11.75 6.57
C LYS A 171 -18.42 10.70 7.58
N LYS A 172 -19.33 11.05 8.47
CA LYS A 172 -19.98 10.09 9.37
C LYS A 172 -20.85 9.15 8.55
N VAL A 173 -20.65 7.85 8.74
CA VAL A 173 -21.45 6.79 8.12
C VAL A 173 -22.55 6.38 9.09
N LYS A 174 -22.16 6.15 10.35
CA LYS A 174 -23.03 5.86 11.50
C LYS A 174 -22.24 6.17 12.77
N ASP A 175 -22.84 5.97 13.94
CA ASP A 175 -22.13 6.15 15.20
C ASP A 175 -20.90 5.24 15.27
N GLY A 176 -19.75 5.83 15.61
CA GLY A 176 -18.46 5.13 15.68
C GLY A 176 -17.79 4.83 14.34
N GLU A 177 -18.42 5.12 13.18
CA GLU A 177 -17.87 4.82 11.86
C GLU A 177 -17.90 6.03 10.92
N PHE A 178 -16.74 6.29 10.33
CA PHE A 178 -16.50 7.36 9.39
C PHE A 178 -15.88 6.83 8.09
N GLU A 179 -15.98 7.62 7.04
CA GLU A 179 -15.34 7.38 5.77
C GLU A 179 -14.49 8.59 5.38
N THR A 180 -13.35 8.30 4.76
CA THR A 180 -12.49 9.26 4.07
C THR A 180 -12.10 8.72 2.70
N LYS A 181 -11.28 9.46 1.96
CA LYS A 181 -10.68 9.00 0.71
C LYS A 181 -9.18 9.21 0.71
N VAL A 182 -8.46 8.24 0.17
CA VAL A 182 -7.05 8.38 -0.21
C VAL A 182 -7.00 8.29 -1.72
N PHE A 183 -6.63 9.40 -2.37
CA PHE A 183 -6.87 9.61 -3.80
C PHE A 183 -8.35 9.39 -4.14
N PHE A 184 -8.66 8.40 -4.98
CA PHE A 184 -10.02 8.08 -5.42
C PHE A 184 -10.64 6.92 -4.61
N PHE A 185 -9.86 6.30 -3.72
CA PHE A 185 -10.27 5.09 -3.01
C PHE A 185 -10.85 5.42 -1.64
N PRO A 186 -12.00 4.85 -1.26
CA PRO A 186 -12.54 5.03 0.07
C PRO A 186 -11.66 4.35 1.11
N VAL A 187 -11.66 4.91 2.32
CA VAL A 187 -11.02 4.34 3.51
C VAL A 187 -12.02 4.47 4.66
N ARG A 188 -12.25 3.39 5.38
CA ARG A 188 -13.14 3.36 6.54
C ARG A 188 -12.35 3.58 7.82
N ILE A 189 -12.92 4.37 8.71
CA ILE A 189 -12.32 4.80 9.97
C ILE A 189 -13.31 4.41 11.07
N ARG A 190 -12.87 3.62 12.03
CA ARG A 190 -13.69 3.24 13.20
C ARG A 190 -13.07 3.80 14.47
N VAL A 191 -13.94 4.22 15.39
CA VAL A 191 -13.54 4.63 16.73
C VAL A 191 -14.14 3.72 17.78
N ASN A 192 -13.47 3.61 18.92
CA ASN A 192 -14.01 2.96 20.11
C ASN A 192 -15.01 3.88 20.85
N ASN A 193 -15.62 3.35 21.91
CA ASN A 193 -16.61 4.05 22.72
C ASN A 193 -16.07 5.34 23.39
N ASN A 194 -14.75 5.48 23.50
CA ASN A 194 -14.10 6.69 24.04
C ASN A 194 -13.78 7.72 22.93
N GLY A 195 -14.22 7.46 21.69
CA GLY A 195 -13.98 8.33 20.53
C GLY A 195 -12.56 8.26 19.97
N HIS A 196 -11.73 7.32 20.43
CA HIS A 196 -10.38 7.12 19.90
C HIS A 196 -10.41 6.20 18.68
N LEU A 197 -9.54 6.47 17.70
CA LEU A 197 -9.38 5.62 16.54
C LEU A 197 -9.05 4.18 16.97
N SER A 198 -9.82 3.22 16.47
CA SER A 198 -9.63 1.80 16.72
C SER A 198 -9.20 1.07 15.46
N GLU A 199 -9.63 1.54 14.29
CA GLU A 199 -9.29 0.92 13.01
C GLU A 199 -9.26 1.92 11.85
N VAL A 200 -8.33 1.73 10.92
CA VAL A 200 -8.33 2.32 9.58
C VAL A 200 -8.30 1.19 8.55
N ASP A 201 -9.41 0.98 7.85
CA ASP A 201 -9.56 -0.01 6.79
C ASP A 201 -9.35 0.66 5.42
N ALA A 202 -8.20 0.36 4.83
CA ALA A 202 -7.79 0.79 3.50
C ALA A 202 -7.83 -0.37 2.49
N THR A 203 -8.63 -1.42 2.73
CA THR A 203 -8.75 -2.58 1.82
C THR A 203 -9.36 -2.22 0.46
N ALA A 204 -10.10 -1.12 0.34
CA ALA A 204 -10.59 -0.64 -0.95
C ALA A 204 -9.50 0.08 -1.78
N THR A 205 -8.37 0.44 -1.18
CA THR A 205 -7.25 1.12 -1.85
C THR A 205 -6.33 0.14 -2.61
N THR A 206 -5.28 0.64 -3.25
CA THR A 206 -4.24 -0.20 -3.88
C THR A 206 -3.29 -0.87 -2.88
N ILE A 207 -3.17 -0.37 -1.65
CA ILE A 207 -2.26 -0.94 -0.63
C ILE A 207 -2.88 -2.11 0.15
N LYS A 208 -4.21 -2.20 0.18
CA LYS A 208 -4.98 -3.31 0.75
C LYS A 208 -4.71 -3.59 2.24
N THR A 209 -4.53 -2.55 3.05
CA THR A 209 -4.14 -2.67 4.45
C THR A 209 -5.29 -2.40 5.41
N ILE A 210 -5.20 -2.98 6.61
CA ILE A 210 -6.00 -2.60 7.78
C ILE A 210 -5.02 -2.24 8.89
N ALA A 211 -5.22 -1.08 9.50
CA ALA A 211 -4.52 -0.67 10.71
C ALA A 211 -5.47 -0.84 11.90
N THR A 212 -5.04 -1.54 12.95
CA THR A 212 -5.87 -1.78 14.14
C THR A 212 -5.12 -1.36 15.39
N ALA A 213 -5.83 -0.70 16.31
CA ALA A 213 -5.29 -0.35 17.62
C ALA A 213 -4.97 -1.63 18.40
N ILE A 214 -3.81 -1.66 19.04
CA ILE A 214 -3.35 -2.79 19.85
C ILE A 214 -2.90 -2.31 21.24
N ALA A 215 -2.71 -3.26 22.16
CA ALA A 215 -2.09 -2.95 23.44
C ALA A 215 -0.67 -2.37 23.24
N PRO A 216 -0.18 -1.58 24.21
CA PRO A 216 1.20 -1.09 24.19
C PRO A 216 2.21 -2.20 23.96
N PHE A 217 3.26 -1.89 23.20
CA PHE A 217 4.29 -2.85 22.84
C PHE A 217 5.68 -2.22 22.92
N ASN A 218 6.71 -3.05 23.07
CA ASN A 218 8.09 -2.59 23.02
C ASN A 218 8.54 -2.42 21.57
N PHE A 219 8.50 -1.18 21.07
CA PHE A 219 8.85 -0.86 19.69
C PHE A 219 10.29 -1.26 19.34
N ILE A 220 11.24 -1.01 20.25
CA ILE A 220 12.65 -1.31 20.05
C ILE A 220 12.87 -2.82 19.91
N GLU A 221 12.21 -3.62 20.74
CA GLU A 221 12.30 -5.07 20.70
C GLU A 221 11.76 -5.64 19.39
N LEU A 222 10.55 -5.23 18.97
CA LEU A 222 9.98 -5.68 17.70
C LEU A 222 10.81 -5.23 16.50
N ALA A 223 11.40 -4.03 16.58
CA ALA A 223 12.36 -3.57 15.60
C ALA A 223 13.61 -4.44 15.52
N GLY A 224 14.15 -4.84 16.66
CA GLY A 224 15.24 -5.80 16.75
C GLY A 224 14.87 -7.14 16.10
N ILE A 225 13.71 -7.71 16.45
CA ILE A 225 13.25 -9.00 15.92
C ILE A 225 13.14 -8.98 14.40
N TRP A 226 12.51 -7.95 13.82
CA TRP A 226 12.40 -7.84 12.36
C TRP A 226 13.74 -7.62 11.68
N THR A 227 14.63 -6.83 12.30
CA THR A 227 15.97 -6.56 11.77
C THR A 227 16.82 -7.83 11.75
N GLU A 228 16.82 -8.61 12.84
CA GLU A 228 17.56 -9.87 12.91
C GLU A 228 17.00 -10.91 11.94
N LYS A 229 15.67 -10.96 11.78
CA LYS A 229 15.04 -11.79 10.76
C LYS A 229 15.48 -11.39 9.35
N GLU A 230 15.50 -10.09 9.02
CA GLU A 230 16.00 -9.62 7.71
C GLU A 230 17.48 -9.98 7.49
N LYS A 231 18.33 -9.87 8.52
CA LYS A 231 19.75 -10.27 8.41
C LYS A 231 19.90 -11.76 8.10
N LYS A 232 19.07 -12.60 8.73
CA LYS A 232 19.14 -14.06 8.60
C LYS A 232 18.51 -14.58 7.31
N GLU A 233 17.35 -14.06 6.95
CA GLU A 233 16.50 -14.59 5.86
C GLU A 233 16.54 -13.72 4.59
N GLY A 234 17.18 -12.55 4.65
CA GLY A 234 17.14 -11.55 3.60
C GLY A 234 15.94 -10.59 3.73
N ARG A 235 15.89 -9.63 2.81
CA ARG A 235 14.82 -8.60 2.76
C ARG A 235 13.48 -9.26 2.47
N ALA A 236 12.42 -8.75 3.09
CA ALA A 236 11.05 -9.20 2.83
C ALA A 236 10.63 -9.02 1.35
N GLY A 237 11.24 -8.08 0.64
CA GLY A 237 10.97 -7.79 -0.77
C GLY A 237 9.67 -7.00 -0.95
N LEU A 238 9.28 -6.75 -2.20
CA LEU A 238 8.01 -6.05 -2.47
C LEU A 238 6.81 -6.93 -2.05
N LEU A 239 5.72 -6.30 -1.58
CA LEU A 239 4.46 -7.00 -1.26
C LEU A 239 3.87 -7.74 -2.48
N SER A 240 4.17 -7.25 -3.67
CA SER A 240 3.79 -7.88 -4.93
C SER A 240 4.91 -7.69 -5.95
N PRO A 241 5.94 -8.58 -5.92
CA PRO A 241 7.09 -8.48 -6.80
C PRO A 241 6.68 -8.71 -8.27
N SER A 242 7.47 -8.19 -9.20
CA SER A 242 7.32 -8.54 -10.62
C SER A 242 7.81 -9.97 -10.84
N ASP A 243 7.11 -10.71 -11.69
CA ASP A 243 7.51 -12.04 -12.14
C ASP A 243 7.35 -12.16 -13.67
N THR A 244 7.96 -13.17 -14.28
CA THR A 244 7.88 -13.42 -15.71
C THR A 244 7.87 -14.91 -16.03
N VAL A 245 6.90 -15.32 -16.83
CA VAL A 245 6.82 -16.67 -17.41
C VAL A 245 7.24 -16.59 -18.87
N ARG A 246 8.09 -17.53 -19.30
CA ARG A 246 8.55 -17.67 -20.68
C ARG A 246 8.33 -19.11 -21.13
N ALA A 247 7.88 -19.28 -22.37
CA ALA A 247 7.79 -20.58 -23.00
C ALA A 247 8.03 -20.45 -24.50
N VAL A 248 8.52 -21.53 -25.11
CA VAL A 248 8.48 -21.70 -26.56
C VAL A 248 7.49 -22.82 -26.83
N ILE A 249 6.36 -22.51 -27.44
CA ILE A 249 5.29 -23.47 -27.73
C ILE A 249 5.13 -23.54 -29.23
N LYS A 250 5.34 -24.72 -29.81
CA LYS A 250 5.33 -24.93 -31.28
C LYS A 250 6.16 -23.89 -32.05
N GLY A 251 7.29 -23.46 -31.47
CA GLY A 251 8.17 -22.46 -32.06
C GLY A 251 7.67 -21.01 -32.01
N ASN A 252 6.65 -20.70 -31.21
CA ASN A 252 6.25 -19.35 -30.83
C ASN A 252 6.87 -19.00 -29.46
N GLU A 253 7.66 -17.94 -29.42
CA GLU A 253 8.25 -17.44 -28.17
C GLU A 253 7.23 -16.55 -27.46
N MET A 254 6.88 -16.96 -26.25
CA MET A 254 5.84 -16.32 -25.46
C MET A 254 6.42 -15.82 -24.16
N GLN A 255 5.99 -14.63 -23.74
CA GLN A 255 6.35 -14.03 -22.47
C GLN A 255 5.14 -13.41 -21.80
N ILE A 256 4.96 -13.69 -20.51
CA ILE A 256 4.00 -12.99 -19.65
C ILE A 256 4.76 -12.33 -18.51
N THR A 257 4.67 -11.00 -18.39
CA THR A 257 5.27 -10.24 -17.29
C THR A 257 4.17 -9.60 -16.46
N PHE A 258 4.17 -9.85 -15.16
CA PHE A 258 3.07 -9.48 -14.27
C PHE A 258 3.58 -9.13 -12.87
N GLY A 259 2.84 -8.30 -12.14
CA GLY A 259 3.00 -8.19 -10.69
C GLY A 259 2.34 -9.39 -10.01
N ARG A 260 3.05 -10.08 -9.12
CA ARG A 260 2.66 -11.34 -8.48
C ARG A 260 2.18 -11.14 -7.04
N PRO A 261 0.92 -10.71 -6.81
CA PRO A 261 0.36 -10.57 -5.47
C PRO A 261 0.19 -11.95 -4.80
N GLN A 262 0.10 -11.91 -3.47
CA GLN A 262 -0.06 -13.08 -2.61
C GLN A 262 -1.42 -13.07 -1.91
N LYS A 263 -1.95 -14.24 -1.55
CA LYS A 263 -3.24 -14.40 -0.88
C LYS A 263 -3.19 -13.86 0.55
N ARG A 264 -2.21 -14.31 1.34
CA ARG A 264 -1.97 -13.90 2.74
C ARG A 264 -3.20 -14.09 3.62
N GLY A 265 -3.83 -15.27 3.51
CA GLY A 265 -5.05 -15.60 4.24
C GLY A 265 -6.32 -14.90 3.74
N ARG A 266 -6.23 -13.91 2.84
CA ARG A 266 -7.40 -13.20 2.30
C ARG A 266 -8.23 -14.08 1.38
N GLU A 267 -9.52 -13.78 1.29
CA GLU A 267 -10.36 -14.24 0.18
C GLU A 267 -10.04 -13.39 -1.05
N ILE A 268 -9.64 -14.02 -2.15
CA ILE A 268 -9.27 -13.27 -3.37
C ILE A 268 -10.48 -12.98 -4.21
N PHE A 269 -11.13 -14.02 -4.76
CA PHE A 269 -12.22 -13.81 -5.70
C PHE A 269 -13.55 -13.62 -4.99
N GLY A 270 -14.20 -12.49 -5.23
CA GLY A 270 -15.37 -12.03 -4.48
C GLY A 270 -15.06 -10.94 -3.47
N ASN A 271 -13.79 -10.72 -3.15
CA ASN A 271 -13.34 -9.67 -2.22
C ASN A 271 -12.20 -8.82 -2.81
N VAL A 272 -10.95 -9.30 -2.79
CA VAL A 272 -9.81 -8.53 -3.34
C VAL A 272 -9.95 -8.30 -4.86
N VAL A 273 -10.45 -9.32 -5.56
CA VAL A 273 -10.81 -9.30 -6.98
C VAL A 273 -12.33 -9.54 -7.06
N PRO A 274 -13.13 -8.49 -7.29
CA PRO A 274 -14.58 -8.65 -7.40
C PRO A 274 -14.97 -9.50 -8.62
N TRP A 275 -15.96 -10.37 -8.46
CA TRP A 275 -16.55 -11.10 -9.59
C TRP A 275 -17.21 -10.16 -10.58
N ASN A 276 -17.16 -10.54 -11.85
CA ASN A 276 -17.80 -9.83 -12.97
C ASN A 276 -17.34 -8.37 -13.13
N GLN A 277 -16.16 -8.03 -12.59
CA GLN A 277 -15.54 -6.73 -12.74
C GLN A 277 -14.18 -6.83 -13.41
N LEU A 278 -13.82 -5.79 -14.15
CA LEU A 278 -12.54 -5.75 -14.83
C LEU A 278 -11.37 -5.77 -13.83
N TRP A 279 -10.44 -6.69 -14.06
CA TRP A 279 -9.22 -6.85 -13.29
C TRP A 279 -8.00 -6.77 -14.20
N ARG A 280 -7.00 -6.00 -13.79
CA ARG A 280 -5.68 -5.87 -14.47
C ARG A 280 -4.83 -7.15 -14.45
N LEU A 281 -5.37 -8.25 -13.93
CA LEU A 281 -4.76 -9.57 -13.88
C LEU A 281 -3.37 -9.59 -13.24
N GLY A 282 -3.21 -8.84 -12.14
CA GLY A 282 -1.93 -8.62 -11.46
C GLY A 282 -1.94 -7.45 -10.47
N SER A 283 -0.75 -6.90 -10.19
CA SER A 283 -0.53 -5.75 -9.30
C SER A 283 0.46 -4.76 -9.91
N ASN A 284 0.40 -3.49 -9.49
CA ASN A 284 1.19 -2.38 -10.04
C ASN A 284 0.87 -2.11 -11.52
N PHE A 285 1.64 -2.68 -12.45
CA PHE A 285 1.37 -2.57 -13.88
C PHE A 285 0.36 -3.62 -14.34
N ALA A 286 -0.39 -3.31 -15.40
CA ALA A 286 -1.19 -4.31 -16.11
C ALA A 286 -0.28 -5.40 -16.68
N THR A 287 -0.74 -6.65 -16.65
CA THR A 287 0.05 -7.79 -17.11
C THR A 287 0.31 -7.70 -18.61
N HIS A 288 1.57 -7.87 -19.01
CA HIS A 288 1.98 -7.86 -20.41
C HIS A 288 2.02 -9.28 -20.98
N LEU A 289 1.55 -9.41 -22.22
CA LEU A 289 1.72 -10.59 -23.06
C LEU A 289 2.54 -10.21 -24.28
N THR A 290 3.59 -10.98 -24.58
CA THR A 290 4.38 -10.86 -25.82
C THR A 290 4.35 -12.18 -26.55
N LEU A 291 4.11 -12.13 -27.86
CA LEU A 291 4.08 -13.28 -28.76
C LEU A 291 5.00 -12.99 -29.96
N SER A 292 5.87 -13.94 -30.33
CA SER A 292 6.71 -13.80 -31.54
C SER A 292 6.00 -14.23 -32.82
N LYS A 293 4.96 -15.07 -32.71
CA LYS A 293 4.06 -15.47 -33.80
C LYS A 293 2.61 -15.26 -33.38
N GLU A 294 1.71 -15.23 -34.36
CA GLU A 294 0.28 -15.24 -34.07
C GLU A 294 -0.15 -16.54 -33.39
N ILE A 295 -1.26 -16.49 -32.65
CA ILE A 295 -1.94 -17.67 -32.09
C ILE A 295 -3.42 -17.60 -32.37
N GLN A 296 -4.04 -18.77 -32.50
CA GLN A 296 -5.48 -18.89 -32.68
C GLN A 296 -6.16 -19.38 -31.40
N CYS A 297 -7.12 -18.61 -30.89
CA CYS A 297 -7.91 -18.90 -29.69
C CYS A 297 -9.37 -19.09 -30.10
N GLY A 298 -9.79 -20.33 -30.34
CA GLY A 298 -11.10 -20.62 -30.94
C GLY A 298 -11.16 -20.15 -32.39
N ASP A 299 -12.09 -19.26 -32.70
CA ASP A 299 -12.27 -18.63 -34.03
C ASP A 299 -11.50 -17.30 -34.18
N LYS A 300 -10.81 -16.85 -33.13
CA LYS A 300 -10.14 -15.53 -33.08
C LYS A 300 -8.63 -15.67 -33.15
N THR A 301 -7.99 -14.81 -33.93
CA THR A 301 -6.53 -14.77 -34.07
C THR A 301 -5.95 -13.59 -33.31
N ILE A 302 -4.94 -13.83 -32.47
CA ILE A 302 -4.12 -12.79 -31.85
C ILE A 302 -2.83 -12.68 -32.67
N PRO A 303 -2.60 -11.58 -33.41
CA PRO A 303 -1.37 -11.41 -34.16
C PRO A 303 -0.14 -11.34 -33.24
N ALA A 304 1.03 -11.66 -33.79
CA ALA A 304 2.30 -11.43 -33.13
C ALA A 304 2.41 -9.98 -32.63
N GLY A 305 2.99 -9.77 -31.46
CA GLY A 305 3.10 -8.45 -30.88
C GLY A 305 3.12 -8.45 -29.36
N ARG A 306 3.02 -7.23 -28.80
CA ARG A 306 3.02 -6.98 -27.36
C ARG A 306 1.73 -6.29 -26.96
N TYR A 307 1.08 -6.84 -25.95
CA TYR A 307 -0.23 -6.43 -25.47
C TYR A 307 -0.22 -6.31 -23.95
N THR A 308 -1.24 -5.65 -23.40
CA THR A 308 -1.68 -5.93 -22.03
C THR A 308 -2.83 -6.91 -22.05
N ILE A 309 -2.94 -7.71 -21.00
CA ILE A 309 -4.06 -8.62 -20.78
C ILE A 309 -4.81 -8.23 -19.51
N TRP A 310 -6.14 -8.26 -19.63
CA TRP A 310 -7.08 -7.97 -18.55
C TRP A 310 -8.07 -9.13 -18.46
N MET A 311 -8.75 -9.25 -17.32
CA MET A 311 -9.74 -10.31 -17.15
C MET A 311 -10.99 -9.78 -16.47
N VAL A 312 -12.14 -10.25 -16.91
CA VAL A 312 -13.38 -10.22 -16.13
C VAL A 312 -13.55 -11.62 -15.55
N PRO A 313 -13.26 -11.85 -14.26
CA PRO A 313 -13.42 -13.15 -13.64
C PRO A 313 -14.91 -13.45 -13.46
N GLY A 314 -15.32 -14.70 -13.68
CA GLY A 314 -16.64 -15.19 -13.34
C GLY A 314 -16.55 -16.61 -12.80
N GLN A 315 -17.52 -17.03 -11.99
CA GLN A 315 -17.49 -18.33 -11.32
C GLN A 315 -17.64 -19.50 -12.31
N GLU A 316 -18.40 -19.30 -13.38
CA GLU A 316 -18.62 -20.30 -14.43
C GLU A 316 -17.80 -20.00 -15.69
N LYS A 317 -17.75 -18.73 -16.09
CA LYS A 317 -17.05 -18.26 -17.28
C LYS A 317 -16.32 -16.96 -16.97
N ALA A 318 -15.05 -16.90 -17.33
CA ALA A 318 -14.26 -15.68 -17.30
C ALA A 318 -14.00 -15.19 -18.73
N ILE A 319 -13.63 -13.92 -18.88
CA ILE A 319 -13.30 -13.32 -20.17
C ILE A 319 -11.90 -12.74 -20.07
N LEU A 320 -10.98 -13.24 -20.89
CA LEU A 320 -9.69 -12.62 -21.14
C LEU A 320 -9.84 -11.53 -22.18
N ILE A 321 -9.26 -10.37 -21.93
CA ILE A 321 -9.28 -9.23 -22.84
C ILE A 321 -7.85 -8.95 -23.26
N ILE A 322 -7.61 -8.96 -24.57
CA ILE A 322 -6.33 -8.55 -25.18
C ILE A 322 -6.46 -7.07 -25.54
N ASN A 323 -5.57 -6.24 -25.01
CA ASN A 323 -5.62 -4.79 -25.20
C ASN A 323 -4.31 -4.26 -25.77
N LYS A 324 -4.39 -3.37 -26.77
CA LYS A 324 -3.25 -2.80 -27.50
C LYS A 324 -2.46 -1.76 -26.70
N ALA A 325 -3.01 -1.24 -25.61
CA ALA A 325 -2.30 -0.31 -24.74
C ALA A 325 -1.21 -1.06 -23.96
N ILE A 326 -0.05 -0.41 -23.80
CA ILE A 326 1.12 -0.97 -23.10
C ILE A 326 1.57 -0.05 -21.97
N ASN A 327 2.28 -0.62 -20.99
CA ASN A 327 2.89 0.10 -19.87
C ASN A 327 1.87 0.86 -19.00
N ILE A 328 0.68 0.26 -18.86
CA ILE A 328 -0.41 0.82 -18.08
C ILE A 328 -0.19 0.55 -16.60
N PHE A 329 -0.17 1.62 -15.80
CA PHE A 329 -0.10 1.53 -14.34
C PHE A 329 -1.50 1.55 -13.72
N GLY A 330 -1.70 0.73 -12.68
CA GLY A 330 -2.95 0.69 -11.94
C GLY A 330 -4.12 0.16 -12.76
N THR A 331 -5.23 0.90 -12.75
CA THR A 331 -6.51 0.51 -13.37
C THR A 331 -6.90 1.42 -14.54
N GLN A 332 -5.93 2.08 -15.18
CA GLN A 332 -6.14 3.00 -16.30
C GLN A 332 -6.43 2.25 -17.62
N TYR A 333 -7.50 1.45 -17.62
CA TYR A 333 -7.93 0.68 -18.76
C TYR A 333 -8.64 1.53 -19.81
N ASP A 334 -8.24 1.37 -21.08
CA ASP A 334 -8.88 2.02 -22.23
C ASP A 334 -9.55 0.96 -23.12
N ARG A 335 -10.88 0.89 -23.04
CA ARG A 335 -11.70 -0.04 -23.82
C ARG A 335 -11.59 0.16 -25.33
N SER A 336 -11.27 1.38 -25.80
CA SER A 336 -11.10 1.64 -27.24
C SER A 336 -9.89 0.92 -27.84
N LYS A 337 -8.98 0.43 -26.99
CA LYS A 337 -7.78 -0.32 -27.37
C LYS A 337 -7.96 -1.84 -27.30
N ASP A 338 -9.15 -2.32 -26.98
CA ASP A 338 -9.44 -3.76 -27.01
C ASP A 338 -9.22 -4.31 -28.43
N LEU A 339 -8.42 -5.36 -28.51
CA LEU A 339 -8.24 -6.16 -29.72
C LEU A 339 -9.28 -7.28 -29.75
N LEU A 340 -9.35 -8.07 -28.68
CA LEU A 340 -10.21 -9.26 -28.60
C LEU A 340 -10.68 -9.51 -27.17
N GLN A 341 -11.85 -10.13 -27.06
CA GLN A 341 -12.36 -10.77 -25.85
C GLN A 341 -12.49 -12.27 -26.11
N LEU A 342 -11.95 -13.07 -25.19
CA LEU A 342 -11.76 -14.51 -25.32
C LEU A 342 -12.36 -15.21 -24.08
N PRO A 343 -13.29 -16.15 -24.25
CA PRO A 343 -13.85 -16.89 -23.12
C PRO A 343 -12.77 -17.80 -22.52
N MET A 344 -12.63 -17.78 -21.20
CA MET A 344 -11.80 -18.69 -20.44
C MET A 344 -12.68 -19.69 -19.68
N LYS A 345 -12.21 -20.94 -19.57
CA LYS A 345 -12.77 -21.94 -18.67
C LYS A 345 -12.42 -21.55 -17.23
N THR A 346 -13.37 -21.65 -16.32
CA THR A 346 -13.14 -21.48 -14.88
C THR A 346 -13.27 -22.84 -14.19
N SER A 347 -12.33 -23.17 -13.32
CA SER A 347 -12.42 -24.37 -12.48
C SER A 347 -11.93 -24.07 -11.06
N ARG A 348 -12.44 -24.86 -10.11
CA ARG A 348 -11.93 -24.87 -8.74
C ARG A 348 -10.71 -25.79 -8.63
N LEU A 349 -9.73 -25.34 -7.87
CA LEU A 349 -8.55 -26.12 -7.50
C LEU A 349 -8.86 -26.99 -6.28
N SER A 350 -8.16 -28.12 -6.17
CA SER A 350 -8.24 -28.99 -4.99
C SER A 350 -7.52 -28.42 -3.76
N ALA A 351 -6.58 -27.49 -3.98
CA ALA A 351 -5.88 -26.75 -2.95
C ALA A 351 -5.63 -25.30 -3.41
N PRO A 352 -5.67 -24.32 -2.49
CA PRO A 352 -5.46 -22.92 -2.82
C PRO A 352 -4.03 -22.65 -3.28
N VAL A 353 -3.89 -21.74 -4.24
CA VAL A 353 -2.60 -21.22 -4.71
C VAL A 353 -2.29 -19.88 -4.05
N GLU A 354 -1.21 -19.84 -3.26
CA GLU A 354 -0.83 -18.66 -2.47
C GLU A 354 -0.44 -17.44 -3.31
N LYS A 355 0.27 -17.64 -4.43
CA LYS A 355 0.78 -16.56 -5.29
C LYS A 355 0.09 -16.61 -6.64
N LEU A 356 -0.38 -15.46 -7.14
CA LEU A 356 -0.88 -15.39 -8.52
C LEU A 356 0.16 -16.02 -9.46
N SER A 357 -0.27 -16.97 -10.27
CA SER A 357 0.64 -17.76 -11.11
C SER A 357 0.07 -17.86 -12.51
N PHE A 358 0.95 -17.65 -13.48
CA PHE A 358 0.67 -17.92 -14.89
C PHE A 358 1.43 -19.17 -15.31
N LEU A 359 0.84 -19.97 -16.17
CA LEU A 359 1.47 -21.12 -16.79
C LEU A 359 1.19 -21.09 -18.29
N LEU A 360 2.21 -21.42 -19.06
CA LEU A 360 2.12 -21.67 -20.49
C LEU A 360 2.51 -23.12 -20.71
N ARG A 361 1.56 -23.94 -21.15
CA ARG A 361 1.74 -25.38 -21.32
C ARG A 361 1.62 -25.73 -22.79
N GLU A 362 2.57 -26.46 -23.34
CA GLU A 362 2.40 -27.04 -24.67
C GLU A 362 1.40 -28.21 -24.60
N ASN A 363 0.53 -28.34 -25.61
CA ASN A 363 -0.33 -29.50 -25.80
C ASN A 363 -0.17 -30.04 -27.24
N GLU A 364 -0.91 -31.09 -27.60
CA GLU A 364 -0.78 -31.75 -28.90
C GLU A 364 -0.94 -30.78 -30.09
N THR A 365 -1.90 -29.85 -30.00
CA THR A 365 -2.29 -28.96 -31.11
C THR A 365 -1.74 -27.54 -31.01
N GLY A 366 -1.07 -27.19 -29.92
CA GLY A 366 -0.70 -25.80 -29.61
C GLY A 366 -0.30 -25.66 -28.15
N GLY A 367 -1.04 -24.85 -27.39
CA GLY A 367 -0.81 -24.71 -25.96
C GLY A 367 -2.03 -24.24 -25.16
N GLU A 368 -1.83 -24.10 -23.85
CA GLU A 368 -2.81 -23.63 -22.89
C GLU A 368 -2.19 -22.52 -22.04
N LEU A 369 -2.89 -21.39 -21.95
CA LEU A 369 -2.63 -20.33 -20.97
C LEU A 369 -3.46 -20.63 -19.72
N VAL A 370 -2.81 -20.74 -18.56
CA VAL A 370 -3.48 -20.94 -17.28
C VAL A 370 -3.14 -19.80 -16.32
N VAL A 371 -4.14 -19.27 -15.64
CA VAL A 371 -4.02 -18.30 -14.54
C VAL A 371 -4.57 -18.93 -13.28
N GLN A 372 -3.77 -19.00 -12.21
CA GLN A 372 -4.17 -19.61 -10.94
C GLN A 372 -3.90 -18.66 -9.79
N TRP A 373 -4.88 -18.52 -8.91
CA TRP A 373 -4.73 -17.83 -7.63
C TRP A 373 -5.85 -18.25 -6.69
N ASP A 374 -5.57 -18.34 -5.39
CA ASP A 374 -6.56 -18.80 -4.42
C ASP A 374 -7.13 -20.16 -4.86
N ASP A 375 -8.43 -20.40 -4.71
CA ASP A 375 -9.10 -21.64 -5.09
C ASP A 375 -9.45 -21.75 -6.58
N TYR A 376 -9.03 -20.81 -7.45
CA TYR A 376 -9.50 -20.74 -8.84
C TYR A 376 -8.40 -20.88 -9.88
N SER A 377 -8.74 -21.56 -10.97
CA SER A 377 -7.96 -21.65 -12.19
C SER A 377 -8.80 -21.17 -13.37
N PHE A 378 -8.19 -20.33 -14.21
CA PHE A 378 -8.76 -19.87 -15.46
C PHE A 378 -7.87 -20.35 -16.60
N SER A 379 -8.44 -21.01 -17.61
CA SER A 379 -7.63 -21.47 -18.75
C SER A 379 -8.21 -21.13 -20.12
N LEU A 380 -7.30 -20.98 -21.08
CA LEU A 380 -7.57 -20.69 -22.48
C LEU A 380 -6.64 -21.53 -23.36
N ASP A 381 -7.23 -22.39 -24.17
CA ASP A 381 -6.53 -23.16 -25.20
C ASP A 381 -6.22 -22.27 -26.42
N PHE A 382 -5.05 -22.44 -27.01
CA PHE A 382 -4.64 -21.79 -28.25
C PHE A 382 -3.86 -22.74 -29.17
N ARG A 383 -3.78 -22.40 -30.46
CA ARG A 383 -3.05 -23.13 -31.49
C ARG A 383 -2.00 -22.25 -32.15
#